data_AF-A0A7Y5R764-F1
#
_entry.id   AF-A0A7Y5R764-F1
#
_cell.length_a   1.000
_cell.length_b   1.000
_cell.length_c   1.000
_cell.angle_alpha   90.00
_cell.angle_beta   90.00
_cell.angle_gamma   90.00
#
_symmetry.space_group_name_H-M   'P 1'
#
loop_
_entity.id
_entity.type
_entity.pdbx_description
1 polymer ?
#
loop_
_entity_poly.entity_id
_entity_poly.type
_entity_poly.pdbx_seq_one_letter_code
_entity_poly.pdbx_strand_id
1 'polypeptide(L)'
;MHLYQITQIKPSPADHLISLDVEALGAIPHQDQLVFFKGNGGDTAVTAIESVKKTGDNKYTLELAILTDYIEIDLMEIMPGKRLLGGPSKDDFYQLNLEQRRQWLVEVAKSYCSKAVGEYIAAALRQGVGLVTAEEGRGNRTGGSRLGGSPDLPAGSRWPHTPGGLPLGLLAQFNIGELRQLPHITALKDFQGEGLLSFFVYPFAEGDSGLLQKPGNYKVMYFPDSSAMKKQPEPEELEEAVWPDPAFCLPFDVLELPSSETATRDNAGWSPSDLRDYGYCYQICREYLTAADYRNKLLGYPDQLPELAGDKPPLAKPGEVLLFQFDCTDPVLDMMPFLGEGVLYFFIKDTHLKDLHFDEVRLEIEGA
;
A
#
# COMPACT_ATOMS: atom_id res chain seq x y z
N MET A 1 1.96 -22.83 -6.34
CA MET A 1 2.27 -23.07 -4.92
C MET A 1 2.94 -24.43 -4.79
N HIS A 2 4.14 -24.47 -4.22
CA HIS A 2 4.91 -25.72 -4.08
C HIS A 2 4.76 -26.26 -2.67
N LEU A 3 4.74 -27.58 -2.51
CA LEU A 3 4.58 -28.21 -1.21
C LEU A 3 5.79 -29.10 -0.96
N TYR A 4 6.44 -28.88 0.18
CA TYR A 4 7.59 -29.68 0.61
C TYR A 4 7.26 -30.36 1.92
N GLN A 5 7.67 -31.62 2.08
CA GLN A 5 7.59 -32.33 3.34
C GLN A 5 8.95 -32.24 4.04
N ILE A 6 8.98 -31.72 5.26
CA ILE A 6 10.22 -31.69 6.05
C ILE A 6 10.55 -33.12 6.47
N THR A 7 11.77 -33.54 6.21
CA THR A 7 12.28 -34.87 6.59
C THR A 7 13.25 -34.77 7.75
N GLN A 8 14.06 -33.70 7.81
CA GLN A 8 15.00 -33.48 8.90
C GLN A 8 15.29 -31.97 9.08
N ILE A 9 15.66 -31.59 10.30
CA ILE A 9 16.07 -30.23 10.68
C ILE A 9 17.47 -30.34 11.28
N LYS A 10 18.38 -29.46 10.88
CA LYS A 10 19.77 -29.44 11.33
C LYS A 10 20.20 -28.00 11.66
N PRO A 11 21.05 -27.81 12.68
CA PRO A 11 21.76 -26.55 12.84
C PRO A 11 22.62 -26.30 11.58
N SER A 12 22.58 -25.10 11.03
CA SER A 12 23.51 -24.74 9.96
C SER A 12 24.88 -24.38 10.55
N PRO A 13 25.99 -24.56 9.80
CA PRO A 13 27.31 -24.09 10.23
C PRO A 13 27.43 -22.57 10.32
N ALA A 14 26.50 -21.83 9.71
CA ALA A 14 26.42 -20.38 9.83
C ALA A 14 25.42 -20.01 10.94
N ASP A 15 25.85 -19.14 11.85
CA ASP A 15 25.10 -18.78 13.09
C ASP A 15 23.73 -18.13 12.84
N HIS A 16 23.41 -17.79 11.59
CA HIS A 16 22.15 -17.16 11.17
C HIS A 16 21.33 -18.01 10.20
N LEU A 17 21.68 -19.29 9.99
CA LEU A 17 20.95 -20.17 9.07
C LEU A 17 20.39 -21.42 9.76
N ILE A 18 19.30 -21.95 9.22
CA ILE A 18 18.77 -23.28 9.56
C ILE A 18 18.82 -24.15 8.30
N SER A 19 19.27 -25.40 8.47
CA SER A 19 19.36 -26.36 7.38
C SER A 19 18.21 -27.36 7.47
N LEU A 20 17.39 -27.43 6.43
CA LEU A 20 16.23 -28.32 6.35
C LEU A 20 16.39 -29.33 5.22
N ASP A 21 16.32 -30.61 5.54
CA ASP A 21 16.15 -31.64 4.51
C ASP A 21 14.66 -31.79 4.20
N VAL A 22 14.30 -31.62 2.93
CA VAL A 22 12.92 -31.68 2.46
C VAL A 22 12.76 -32.65 1.29
N GLU A 23 11.56 -33.21 1.17
CA GLU A 23 11.10 -33.95 0.01
C GLU A 23 10.08 -33.12 -0.77
N ALA A 24 10.35 -32.89 -2.05
CA ALA A 24 9.49 -32.14 -2.94
C ALA A 24 8.30 -32.99 -3.40
N LEU A 25 7.08 -32.52 -3.12
CA LEU A 25 5.84 -33.19 -3.50
C LEU A 25 5.31 -32.72 -4.87
N GLY A 26 6.12 -31.97 -5.64
CA GLY A 26 5.73 -31.43 -6.93
C GLY A 26 6.89 -30.75 -7.64
N ALA A 27 7.13 -29.47 -7.35
CA ALA A 27 8.20 -28.71 -8.01
C ALA A 27 9.49 -28.67 -7.21
N ILE A 28 10.57 -28.29 -7.90
CA ILE A 28 11.92 -28.20 -7.35
C ILE A 28 12.03 -26.90 -6.53
N PRO A 29 12.62 -26.95 -5.31
CA PRO A 29 12.96 -25.73 -4.58
C PRO A 29 14.00 -24.92 -5.35
N HIS A 30 13.88 -23.60 -5.32
CA HIS A 30 14.83 -22.68 -5.93
C HIS A 30 15.34 -21.68 -4.89
N GLN A 31 16.58 -21.21 -5.09
CA GLN A 31 17.13 -20.10 -4.31
C GLN A 31 16.23 -18.87 -4.47
N ASP A 32 16.14 -18.04 -3.42
CA ASP A 32 15.28 -16.85 -3.36
C ASP A 32 13.76 -17.12 -3.36
N GLN A 33 13.33 -18.39 -3.24
CA GLN A 33 11.94 -18.70 -2.87
C GLN A 33 11.71 -18.38 -1.40
N LEU A 34 10.51 -17.90 -1.07
CA LEU A 34 10.07 -17.82 0.32
C LEU A 34 9.44 -19.14 0.76
N VAL A 35 9.76 -19.50 1.99
CA VAL A 35 9.24 -20.68 2.68
C VAL A 35 8.51 -20.21 3.92
N PHE A 36 7.30 -20.73 4.12
CA PHE A 36 6.54 -20.43 5.33
C PHE A 36 6.29 -21.68 6.17
N PHE A 37 6.39 -21.51 7.49
CA PHE A 37 6.28 -22.55 8.51
C PHE A 37 5.08 -22.27 9.40
N LYS A 38 4.23 -23.27 9.65
CA LYS A 38 3.22 -23.19 10.72
C LYS A 38 3.60 -24.12 11.86
N GLY A 39 3.95 -23.52 13.00
CA GLY A 39 4.28 -24.22 14.23
C GLY A 39 3.05 -24.78 14.96
N ASN A 40 3.27 -25.53 16.05
CA ASN A 40 2.20 -26.19 16.80
C ASN A 40 1.41 -25.20 17.70
N GLY A 41 1.96 -24.04 18.04
CA GLY A 41 1.31 -22.95 18.78
C GLY A 41 0.53 -21.96 17.91
N GLY A 42 0.60 -22.12 16.58
CA GLY A 42 0.08 -21.16 15.60
C GLY A 42 1.10 -20.10 15.19
N ASP A 43 2.31 -20.15 15.73
CA ASP A 43 3.39 -19.23 15.37
C ASP A 43 3.90 -19.56 13.96
N THR A 44 4.12 -18.51 13.17
CA THR A 44 4.48 -18.63 11.76
C THR A 44 5.78 -17.90 11.48
N ALA A 45 6.67 -18.57 10.76
CA ALA A 45 7.92 -17.99 10.29
C ALA A 45 7.95 -17.88 8.77
N VAL A 46 8.50 -16.78 8.28
CA VAL A 46 8.73 -16.52 6.85
C VAL A 46 10.22 -16.34 6.67
N THR A 47 10.80 -17.05 5.72
CA THR A 47 12.23 -16.89 5.42
C THR A 47 12.52 -17.22 3.96
N ALA A 48 13.55 -16.56 3.42
CA ALA A 48 14.07 -16.84 2.10
C ALA A 48 14.96 -18.09 2.14
N ILE A 49 14.92 -18.86 1.05
CA ILE A 49 15.90 -19.90 0.80
C ILE A 49 17.19 -19.26 0.31
N GLU A 50 18.19 -19.22 1.19
CA GLU A 50 19.53 -18.73 0.90
C GLU A 50 20.29 -19.66 -0.03
N SER A 51 20.06 -20.97 0.08
CA SER A 51 20.61 -21.93 -0.88
C SER A 51 19.81 -23.22 -0.96
N VAL A 52 19.84 -23.84 -2.14
CA VAL A 52 19.24 -25.16 -2.40
C VAL A 52 20.32 -26.12 -2.84
N LYS A 53 20.42 -27.27 -2.17
CA LYS A 53 21.29 -28.38 -2.56
C LYS A 53 20.47 -29.64 -2.82
N LYS A 54 20.48 -30.14 -4.06
CA LYS A 54 19.86 -31.44 -4.37
C LYS A 54 20.67 -32.58 -3.76
N THR A 55 20.01 -33.44 -2.99
CA THR A 55 20.65 -34.57 -2.26
C THR A 55 20.15 -35.93 -2.72
N GLY A 56 19.08 -35.98 -3.53
CA GLY A 56 18.57 -37.20 -4.15
C GLY A 56 17.41 -36.92 -5.11
N ASP A 57 16.72 -37.97 -5.54
CA ASP A 57 15.50 -37.84 -6.33
C ASP A 57 14.40 -37.21 -5.47
N ASN A 58 13.94 -36.02 -5.87
CA ASN A 58 13.01 -35.15 -5.14
C ASN A 58 13.45 -34.77 -3.71
N LYS A 59 14.73 -34.96 -3.35
CA LYS A 59 15.26 -34.62 -2.02
C LYS A 59 16.24 -33.46 -2.10
N TYR A 60 16.07 -32.51 -1.18
CA TYR A 60 16.81 -31.26 -1.15
C TYR A 60 17.20 -30.89 0.27
N THR A 61 18.33 -30.25 0.44
CA THR A 61 18.70 -29.51 1.65
C THR A 61 18.53 -28.02 1.34
N LEU A 62 17.75 -27.33 2.16
CA LEU A 62 17.50 -25.89 2.09
C LEU A 62 18.23 -25.22 3.24
N GLU A 63 19.01 -24.18 2.95
CA GLU A 63 19.51 -23.26 3.97
C GLU A 63 18.60 -22.04 4.01
N LEU A 64 18.12 -21.69 5.21
CA LEU A 64 17.14 -20.63 5.41
C LEU A 64 17.69 -19.56 6.35
N ALA A 65 17.50 -18.29 6.01
CA ALA A 65 17.90 -17.17 6.86
C ALA A 65 17.04 -17.07 8.12
N ILE A 66 17.65 -17.04 9.29
CA ILE A 66 16.99 -16.65 10.53
C ILE A 66 16.93 -15.13 10.53
N LEU A 67 15.78 -14.56 10.18
CA LEU A 67 15.55 -13.11 10.33
C LEU A 67 15.24 -12.84 11.81
N THR A 68 16.25 -12.42 12.58
CA THR A 68 16.04 -11.80 13.91
C THR A 68 15.55 -10.35 13.68
N ASP A 69 14.61 -9.74 14.41
CA ASP A 69 14.51 -9.61 15.87
C ASP A 69 13.06 -9.72 16.43
N TYR A 70 12.09 -10.18 15.63
CA TYR A 70 10.65 -10.18 16.02
C TYR A 70 9.93 -11.52 15.94
N ILE A 71 10.61 -12.57 15.48
CA ILE A 71 10.04 -13.93 15.46
C ILE A 71 11.06 -14.82 16.16
N GLU A 72 10.85 -15.10 17.44
CA GLU A 72 11.37 -16.35 18.01
C GLU A 72 10.69 -17.45 17.20
N ILE A 73 11.34 -17.89 16.12
CA ILE A 73 10.99 -19.17 15.51
C ILE A 73 11.37 -20.18 16.59
N ASP A 74 10.40 -20.60 17.38
CA ASP A 74 10.65 -21.72 18.28
C ASP A 74 10.91 -22.94 17.40
N LEU A 75 12.20 -23.21 17.20
CA LEU A 75 12.71 -24.29 16.39
C LEU A 75 12.16 -25.64 16.83
N MET A 76 11.64 -25.75 18.07
CA MET A 76 10.95 -26.94 18.56
C MET A 76 9.60 -27.19 17.88
N GLU A 77 9.02 -26.19 17.20
CA GLU A 77 7.73 -26.33 16.51
C GLU A 77 7.86 -26.79 15.05
N ILE A 78 9.01 -26.56 14.43
CA ILE A 78 9.32 -27.15 13.13
C ILE A 78 9.66 -28.62 13.42
N MET A 79 8.88 -29.55 12.86
CA MET A 79 9.07 -30.99 13.08
C MET A 79 9.12 -31.75 11.76
N PRO A 80 9.90 -32.85 11.68
CA PRO A 80 9.80 -33.81 10.59
C PRO A 80 8.34 -34.24 10.35
N GLY A 81 7.93 -34.30 9.09
CA GLY A 81 6.57 -34.63 8.66
C GLY A 81 5.64 -33.43 8.45
N LYS A 82 6.03 -32.22 8.86
CA LYS A 82 5.27 -30.99 8.57
C LYS A 82 5.46 -30.55 7.11
N ARG A 83 4.50 -29.77 6.61
CA ARG A 83 4.48 -29.27 5.24
C ARG A 83 4.92 -27.80 5.20
N LEU A 84 5.69 -27.48 4.17
CA LEU A 84 6.10 -26.12 3.82
C LEU A 84 5.46 -25.74 2.51
N LEU A 85 4.91 -24.53 2.41
CA LEU A 85 4.54 -24.00 1.09
C LEU A 85 5.66 -23.10 0.57
N GLY A 86 6.12 -23.41 -0.64
CA GLY A 86 7.00 -22.55 -1.43
C GLY A 86 6.20 -21.62 -2.31
N GLY A 87 6.53 -20.34 -2.25
CA GLY A 87 6.04 -19.30 -3.16
C GLY A 87 6.92 -19.14 -4.41
N PRO A 88 6.45 -18.39 -5.42
CA PRO A 88 7.35 -17.82 -6.43
C PRO A 88 8.39 -16.92 -5.76
N SER A 89 9.52 -16.69 -6.44
CA SER A 89 10.42 -15.59 -6.07
C SER A 89 9.67 -14.25 -6.16
N LYS A 90 10.20 -13.20 -5.54
CA LYS A 90 9.61 -11.85 -5.63
C LYS A 90 9.57 -11.35 -7.08
N ASP A 91 10.62 -11.62 -7.85
CA ASP A 91 10.69 -11.25 -9.26
C ASP A 91 9.66 -12.01 -10.10
N ASP A 92 9.54 -13.33 -9.93
CA ASP A 92 8.54 -14.14 -10.61
C ASP A 92 7.12 -13.71 -10.24
N PHE A 93 6.88 -13.36 -8.97
CA PHE A 93 5.60 -12.85 -8.51
C PHE A 93 5.20 -11.57 -9.25
N TYR A 94 6.15 -10.67 -9.52
CA TYR A 94 5.88 -9.46 -10.29
C TYR A 94 5.74 -9.69 -11.80
N GLN A 95 6.18 -10.83 -12.34
CA GLN A 95 5.84 -11.21 -13.71
C GLN A 95 4.40 -11.74 -13.84
N LEU A 96 3.76 -12.14 -12.73
CA LEU A 96 2.36 -12.54 -12.74
C LEU A 96 1.45 -11.33 -12.98
N ASN A 97 0.33 -11.56 -13.68
CA ASN A 97 -0.73 -10.56 -13.76
C ASN A 97 -1.47 -10.42 -12.42
N LEU A 98 -2.24 -9.36 -12.27
CA LEU A 98 -2.90 -9.02 -11.01
C LEU A 98 -3.84 -10.11 -10.48
N GLU A 99 -4.58 -10.79 -11.36
CA GLU A 99 -5.49 -11.87 -10.97
C GLU A 99 -4.72 -13.10 -10.49
N GLN A 100 -3.61 -13.44 -11.15
CA GLN A 100 -2.71 -14.51 -10.71
C GLN A 100 -2.09 -14.18 -9.34
N ARG A 101 -1.66 -12.94 -9.12
CA ARG A 101 -1.15 -12.47 -7.82
C ARG A 101 -2.24 -12.59 -6.74
N ARG A 102 -3.47 -12.15 -7.03
CA ARG A 102 -4.63 -12.27 -6.13
C ARG A 102 -4.89 -13.73 -5.78
N GLN A 103 -4.99 -14.61 -6.78
CA GLN A 103 -5.24 -16.04 -6.56
C GLN A 103 -4.16 -16.66 -5.69
N TRP A 104 -2.90 -16.33 -5.95
CA TRP A 104 -1.78 -16.83 -5.14
C TRP A 104 -1.89 -16.38 -3.67
N LEU A 105 -2.13 -15.10 -3.39
CA LEU A 105 -2.29 -14.59 -2.02
C LEU A 105 -3.47 -15.25 -1.29
N VAL A 106 -4.58 -15.48 -2.00
CA VAL A 106 -5.75 -16.18 -1.45
C VAL A 106 -5.43 -17.64 -1.12
N GLU A 107 -4.68 -18.32 -1.98
CA GLU A 107 -4.25 -19.70 -1.73
C GLU A 107 -3.30 -19.79 -0.54
N VAL A 108 -2.36 -18.85 -0.41
CA VAL A 108 -1.50 -18.69 0.77
C VAL A 108 -2.38 -18.52 2.00
N ALA A 109 -3.26 -17.52 2.03
CA ALA A 109 -4.14 -17.26 3.17
C ALA A 109 -4.99 -18.49 3.55
N LYS A 110 -5.62 -19.17 2.60
CA LYS A 110 -6.42 -20.39 2.88
C LYS A 110 -5.60 -21.56 3.40
N SER A 111 -4.32 -21.64 3.05
CA SER A 111 -3.44 -22.72 3.48
C SER A 111 -2.83 -22.46 4.86
N TYR A 112 -2.61 -21.18 5.20
CA TYR A 112 -1.90 -20.78 6.41
C TYR A 112 -2.80 -20.30 7.53
N CYS A 113 -3.78 -19.50 7.19
CA CYS A 113 -4.66 -18.85 8.14
C CYS A 113 -5.88 -19.74 8.46
N SER A 114 -6.53 -19.50 9.61
CA SER A 114 -7.81 -20.12 9.92
C SER A 114 -8.83 -19.90 8.80
N LYS A 115 -9.86 -20.74 8.71
CA LYS A 115 -10.88 -20.61 7.66
C LYS A 115 -11.49 -19.20 7.64
N ALA A 116 -11.79 -18.63 8.81
CA ALA A 116 -12.37 -17.30 8.94
C ALA A 116 -11.41 -16.22 8.41
N VAL A 117 -10.14 -16.29 8.78
CA VAL A 117 -9.12 -15.33 8.33
C VAL A 117 -8.84 -15.47 6.83
N GLY A 118 -8.74 -16.69 6.31
CA GLY A 118 -8.54 -16.94 4.88
C GLY A 118 -9.71 -16.45 4.02
N GLU A 119 -10.95 -16.61 4.50
CA GLU A 119 -12.15 -16.05 3.84
C GLU A 119 -12.15 -14.52 3.89
N TYR A 120 -11.77 -13.92 5.02
CA TYR A 120 -11.65 -12.47 5.15
C TYR A 120 -10.60 -11.90 4.20
N ILE A 121 -9.39 -12.46 4.17
CA ILE A 121 -8.31 -12.00 3.26
C ILE A 121 -8.79 -12.05 1.80
N ALA A 122 -9.44 -13.15 1.40
CA ALA A 122 -9.97 -13.28 0.04
C ALA A 122 -11.03 -12.21 -0.30
N ALA A 123 -11.82 -11.77 0.67
CA ALA A 123 -12.80 -10.71 0.51
C ALA A 123 -12.20 -9.30 0.61
N ALA A 124 -11.17 -9.12 1.45
CA ALA A 124 -10.59 -7.83 1.79
C ALA A 124 -9.51 -7.37 0.80
N LEU A 125 -8.89 -8.26 0.01
CA LEU A 125 -7.92 -7.87 -1.00
C LEU A 125 -8.49 -6.80 -1.94
N ARG A 126 -7.89 -5.61 -1.91
CA ARG A 126 -8.34 -4.42 -2.62
C ARG A 126 -7.24 -3.90 -3.53
N GLN A 127 -7.63 -3.42 -4.71
CA GLN A 127 -6.70 -2.77 -5.63
C GLN A 127 -6.59 -1.27 -5.32
N GLY A 128 -5.42 -0.71 -5.58
CA GLY A 128 -5.16 0.73 -5.57
C GLY A 128 -4.27 1.11 -6.74
N VAL A 129 -3.93 2.38 -6.84
CA VAL A 129 -2.96 2.90 -7.81
C VAL A 129 -1.78 3.50 -7.05
N GLY A 130 -0.66 2.78 -7.02
CA GLY A 130 0.60 3.29 -6.50
C GLY A 130 1.19 4.33 -7.46
N LEU A 131 1.88 5.32 -6.91
CA LEU A 131 2.45 6.44 -7.67
C LEU A 131 3.93 6.59 -7.34
N VAL A 132 4.80 6.36 -8.33
CA VAL A 132 6.22 6.72 -8.24
C VAL A 132 6.42 8.12 -8.79
N THR A 133 7.00 9.02 -8.01
CA THR A 133 7.35 10.37 -8.44
C THR A 133 8.63 10.39 -9.26
N ALA A 134 8.68 11.31 -10.22
CA ALA A 134 9.86 11.55 -11.05
C ALA A 134 9.98 13.05 -11.36
N GLU A 135 11.22 13.55 -11.31
CA GLU A 135 11.58 14.95 -11.59
C GLU A 135 11.22 15.38 -13.02
N GLU A 136 11.29 14.47 -13.99
CA GLU A 136 11.01 14.74 -15.40
C GLU A 136 9.79 13.96 -15.91
N GLY A 137 8.88 14.66 -16.62
CA GLY A 137 7.75 13.99 -17.28
C GLY A 137 6.65 14.93 -17.78
N ARG A 138 5.48 14.34 -18.08
CA ARG A 138 4.29 15.06 -18.56
C ARG A 138 3.59 15.88 -17.45
N GLY A 139 4.20 16.07 -16.28
CA GLY A 139 3.64 16.78 -15.13
C GLY A 139 3.20 18.21 -15.45
N ASN A 140 3.69 18.80 -16.55
CA ASN A 140 3.30 20.13 -17.01
C ASN A 140 2.16 20.17 -18.04
N ARG A 141 1.60 19.02 -18.45
CA ARG A 141 0.55 18.95 -19.45
C ARG A 141 -0.78 19.40 -18.85
N THR A 142 -1.40 20.44 -19.41
CA THR A 142 -2.72 20.93 -19.00
C THR A 142 -3.76 19.81 -18.94
N GLY A 143 -4.46 19.75 -17.82
CA GLY A 143 -5.47 18.74 -17.51
C GLY A 143 -4.90 17.32 -17.32
N GLY A 144 -3.59 17.17 -17.15
CA GLY A 144 -2.93 15.89 -16.84
C GLY A 144 -2.75 15.68 -15.34
N SER A 145 -2.44 14.42 -14.98
CA SER A 145 -2.10 14.03 -13.61
C SER A 145 -0.72 14.56 -13.18
N ARG A 146 -0.60 15.03 -11.94
CA ARG A 146 0.64 15.54 -11.31
C ARG A 146 0.50 15.64 -9.79
N LEU A 147 1.63 15.86 -9.12
CA LEU A 147 1.71 16.31 -7.73
C LEU A 147 2.36 17.70 -7.70
N GLY A 148 1.91 18.59 -6.82
CA GLY A 148 2.44 19.95 -6.72
C GLY A 148 2.17 20.86 -7.94
N GLY A 149 2.78 22.04 -7.91
CA GLY A 149 2.68 23.09 -8.94
C GLY A 149 1.31 23.77 -9.04
N SER A 150 1.06 24.49 -10.13
CA SER A 150 -0.19 25.22 -10.30
C SER A 150 -1.33 24.33 -10.88
N PRO A 151 -2.57 24.48 -10.38
CA PRO A 151 -3.72 23.69 -10.81
C PRO A 151 -4.16 24.06 -12.23
N ASP A 152 -4.72 23.07 -12.91
CA ASP A 152 -5.57 23.36 -14.06
C ASP A 152 -7.02 23.40 -13.58
N LEU A 153 -7.70 24.50 -13.84
CA LEU A 153 -9.09 24.70 -13.45
C LEU A 153 -9.93 25.05 -14.69
N PRO A 154 -11.25 24.77 -14.69
CA PRO A 154 -12.14 25.28 -15.73
C PRO A 154 -12.06 26.82 -15.84
N ALA A 155 -12.34 27.33 -17.03
CA ALA A 155 -12.33 28.78 -17.25
C ALA A 155 -13.34 29.48 -16.32
N GLY A 156 -12.89 30.51 -15.60
CA GLY A 156 -13.72 31.28 -14.67
C GLY A 156 -13.88 30.67 -13.27
N SER A 157 -13.26 29.52 -13.00
CA SER A 157 -13.16 28.99 -11.64
C SER A 157 -12.36 29.94 -10.75
N ARG A 158 -12.79 30.05 -9.49
CA ARG A 158 -12.03 30.77 -8.47
C ARG A 158 -10.96 29.87 -7.88
N TRP A 159 -9.80 30.45 -7.58
CA TRP A 159 -8.78 29.75 -6.80
C TRP A 159 -9.35 29.35 -5.43
N PRO A 160 -9.07 28.13 -4.93
CA PRO A 160 -9.56 27.70 -3.63
C PRO A 160 -8.83 28.43 -2.49
N HIS A 161 -9.58 28.92 -1.51
CA HIS A 161 -9.04 29.65 -0.36
C HIS A 161 -9.54 29.05 0.95
N THR A 162 -8.79 29.28 2.02
CA THR A 162 -9.24 29.06 3.40
C THR A 162 -10.41 29.97 3.74
N PRO A 163 -11.17 29.70 4.83
CA PRO A 163 -12.18 30.64 5.34
C PRO A 163 -11.61 32.03 5.69
N GLY A 164 -10.33 32.12 5.99
CA GLY A 164 -9.61 33.37 6.26
C GLY A 164 -9.19 34.14 5.00
N GLY A 165 -9.44 33.58 3.80
CA GLY A 165 -9.10 34.23 2.53
C GLY A 165 -7.66 34.00 2.05
N LEU A 166 -6.91 33.08 2.66
CA LEU A 166 -5.57 32.70 2.19
C LEU A 166 -5.68 31.62 1.11
N PRO A 167 -4.89 31.69 0.02
CA PRO A 167 -4.94 30.69 -1.04
C PRO A 167 -4.46 29.32 -0.56
N LEU A 168 -5.07 28.25 -1.07
CA LEU A 168 -4.60 26.89 -0.87
C LEU A 168 -3.61 26.50 -1.98
N GLY A 169 -2.55 25.78 -1.63
CA GLY A 169 -1.60 25.19 -2.58
C GLY A 169 -2.16 23.89 -3.16
N LEU A 170 -1.87 23.61 -4.43
CA LEU A 170 -2.22 22.32 -5.04
C LEU A 170 -1.25 21.26 -4.51
N LEU A 171 -1.81 20.21 -3.91
CA LEU A 171 -1.08 19.02 -3.49
C LEU A 171 -0.98 18.02 -4.64
N ALA A 172 -2.10 17.75 -5.31
CA ALA A 172 -2.20 16.74 -6.35
C ALA A 172 -3.36 17.01 -7.30
N GLN A 173 -3.22 16.58 -8.55
CA GLN A 173 -4.30 16.58 -9.52
C GLN A 173 -4.25 15.30 -10.34
N PHE A 174 -5.37 14.62 -10.51
CA PHE A 174 -5.46 13.36 -11.25
C PHE A 174 -6.52 13.40 -12.32
N ASN A 175 -6.13 13.13 -13.56
CA ASN A 175 -7.07 12.90 -14.65
C ASN A 175 -7.51 11.44 -14.63
N ILE A 176 -8.69 11.19 -14.08
CA ILE A 176 -9.23 9.83 -13.90
C ILE A 176 -9.45 9.15 -15.26
N GLY A 177 -9.87 9.90 -16.27
CA GLY A 177 -10.08 9.40 -17.63
C GLY A 177 -8.77 8.89 -18.27
N GLU A 178 -7.66 9.63 -18.10
CA GLU A 178 -6.34 9.21 -18.57
C GLU A 178 -5.85 7.96 -17.83
N LEU A 179 -5.94 7.96 -16.48
CA LEU A 179 -5.48 6.84 -15.67
C LEU A 179 -6.23 5.55 -16.01
N ARG A 180 -7.55 5.63 -16.22
CA ARG A 180 -8.39 4.46 -16.57
C ARG A 180 -8.12 3.90 -17.96
N GLN A 181 -7.54 4.69 -18.87
CA GLN A 181 -7.16 4.24 -20.21
C GLN A 181 -5.82 3.50 -20.24
N LEU A 182 -5.02 3.59 -19.17
CA LEU A 182 -3.77 2.85 -19.06
C LEU A 182 -4.09 1.35 -18.92
N PRO A 183 -3.57 0.48 -19.80
CA PRO A 183 -3.98 -0.93 -19.86
C PRO A 183 -3.61 -1.72 -18.59
N HIS A 184 -2.57 -1.28 -17.89
CA HIS A 184 -2.06 -1.87 -16.65
C HIS A 184 -2.70 -1.29 -15.38
N ILE A 185 -3.65 -0.34 -15.52
CA ILE A 185 -4.40 0.22 -14.39
C ILE A 185 -5.81 -0.37 -14.40
N THR A 186 -6.14 -1.12 -13.37
CA THR A 186 -7.41 -1.83 -13.21
C THR A 186 -8.20 -1.37 -12.00
N ALA A 187 -7.54 -0.79 -10.99
CA ALA A 187 -8.19 -0.30 -9.77
C ALA A 187 -9.26 0.78 -10.03
N LEU A 188 -9.15 1.50 -11.15
CA LEU A 188 -10.08 2.57 -11.55
C LEU A 188 -11.13 2.13 -12.59
N LYS A 189 -11.17 0.85 -13.01
CA LYS A 189 -12.09 0.41 -14.08
C LYS A 189 -13.56 0.53 -13.70
N ASP A 190 -13.88 0.23 -12.45
CA ASP A 190 -15.26 0.32 -11.93
C ASP A 190 -15.60 1.73 -11.43
N PHE A 191 -14.63 2.66 -11.46
CA PHE A 191 -14.86 4.05 -11.10
C PHE A 191 -15.70 4.74 -12.18
N GLN A 192 -16.89 5.20 -11.79
CA GLN A 192 -17.89 5.78 -12.69
C GLN A 192 -17.55 7.21 -13.13
N GLY A 193 -16.71 7.91 -12.39
CA GLY A 193 -16.33 9.30 -12.68
C GLY A 193 -15.29 9.40 -13.81
N GLU A 194 -15.38 10.48 -14.56
CA GLU A 194 -14.35 10.93 -15.52
C GLU A 194 -13.87 12.33 -15.15
N GLY A 195 -12.86 12.86 -15.83
CA GLY A 195 -12.39 14.23 -15.59
C GLY A 195 -11.28 14.33 -14.54
N LEU A 196 -11.25 15.45 -13.81
CA LEU A 196 -10.13 15.86 -12.97
C LEU A 196 -10.50 15.92 -11.49
N LEU A 197 -9.68 15.28 -10.66
CA LEU A 197 -9.77 15.32 -9.20
C LEU A 197 -8.55 16.07 -8.65
N SER A 198 -8.76 17.20 -7.98
CA SER A 198 -7.71 18.08 -7.49
C SER A 198 -7.76 18.19 -5.96
N PHE A 199 -6.61 18.08 -5.31
CA PHE A 199 -6.42 18.12 -3.87
C PHE A 199 -5.63 19.36 -3.50
N PHE A 200 -6.15 20.15 -2.58
CA PHE A 200 -5.57 21.40 -2.12
C PHE A 200 -5.37 21.38 -0.61
N VAL A 201 -4.29 21.99 -0.15
CA VAL A 201 -3.95 22.10 1.28
C VAL A 201 -3.45 23.50 1.62
N TYR A 202 -3.56 23.87 2.88
CA TYR A 202 -3.04 25.13 3.38
C TYR A 202 -1.51 25.05 3.45
N PRO A 203 -0.79 25.90 2.70
CA PRO A 203 0.66 25.75 2.50
C PRO A 203 1.50 26.23 3.69
N PHE A 204 0.94 27.06 4.57
CA PHE A 204 1.67 27.66 5.70
C PHE A 204 1.35 26.94 7.01
N ALA A 205 1.25 25.62 6.96
CA ALA A 205 1.05 24.84 8.17
C ALA A 205 2.34 24.68 8.98
N GLU A 206 3.50 24.70 8.33
CA GLU A 206 4.82 24.53 8.95
C GLU A 206 4.86 23.27 9.86
N GLY A 207 4.18 22.20 9.43
CA GLY A 207 4.05 20.96 10.21
C GLY A 207 2.94 20.95 11.27
N ASP A 208 2.18 22.03 11.47
CA ASP A 208 1.02 22.02 12.36
C ASP A 208 -0.12 21.19 11.75
N SER A 209 -0.13 19.90 12.06
CA SER A 209 -1.16 18.94 11.63
C SER A 209 -2.56 19.35 12.08
N GLY A 210 -2.69 19.92 13.27
CA GLY A 210 -3.96 20.43 13.79
C GLY A 210 -4.48 21.62 12.99
N LEU A 211 -3.60 22.45 12.44
CA LEU A 211 -3.94 23.54 11.53
C LEU A 211 -4.36 23.01 10.15
N LEU A 212 -3.64 22.04 9.58
CA LEU A 212 -4.01 21.42 8.30
C LEU A 212 -5.38 20.75 8.35
N GLN A 213 -5.70 20.07 9.46
CA GLN A 213 -6.97 19.36 9.62
C GLN A 213 -8.18 20.27 9.87
N LYS A 214 -7.99 21.60 10.06
CA LYS A 214 -9.12 22.52 10.25
C LYS A 214 -10.03 22.55 9.01
N PRO A 215 -11.37 22.54 9.19
CA PRO A 215 -12.29 22.68 8.07
C PRO A 215 -11.98 23.90 7.20
N GLY A 216 -11.82 23.66 5.89
CA GLY A 216 -11.48 24.70 4.91
C GLY A 216 -9.99 24.94 4.70
N ASN A 217 -9.10 24.36 5.51
CA ASN A 217 -7.65 24.38 5.27
C ASN A 217 -7.18 23.28 4.31
N TYR A 218 -8.11 22.47 3.82
CA TYR A 218 -7.91 21.57 2.70
C TYR A 218 -9.18 21.54 1.87
N LYS A 219 -9.06 21.16 0.60
CA LYS A 219 -10.20 21.05 -0.30
C LYS A 219 -9.94 19.99 -1.35
N VAL A 220 -10.96 19.18 -1.64
CA VAL A 220 -10.97 18.31 -2.82
C VAL A 220 -11.99 18.87 -3.80
N MET A 221 -11.59 19.03 -5.06
CA MET A 221 -12.44 19.53 -6.12
C MET A 221 -12.49 18.50 -7.25
N TYR A 222 -13.71 18.22 -7.72
CA TYR A 222 -13.94 17.30 -8.82
C TYR A 222 -14.58 18.02 -10.00
N PHE A 223 -13.97 17.87 -11.18
CA PHE A 223 -14.41 18.47 -12.43
C PHE A 223 -14.72 17.35 -13.43
N PRO A 224 -16.00 16.97 -13.62
CA PRO A 224 -16.35 15.86 -14.50
C PRO A 224 -16.01 16.13 -15.98
N ASP A 225 -16.05 17.40 -16.40
CA ASP A 225 -15.57 17.83 -17.71
C ASP A 225 -14.16 18.45 -17.60
N SER A 226 -13.18 17.76 -18.18
CA SER A 226 -11.78 18.19 -18.24
C SER A 226 -11.34 18.63 -19.64
N SER A 227 -12.27 18.83 -20.57
CA SER A 227 -11.97 19.18 -21.96
C SER A 227 -11.43 20.62 -22.13
N ALA A 228 -11.82 21.53 -21.24
CA ALA A 228 -11.52 22.97 -21.34
C ALA A 228 -10.81 23.51 -20.09
N MET A 229 -9.72 22.86 -19.71
CA MET A 229 -8.91 23.23 -18.55
C MET A 229 -7.86 24.27 -18.90
N LYS A 230 -7.55 25.15 -17.94
CA LYS A 230 -6.49 26.16 -18.07
C LYS A 230 -5.68 26.23 -16.78
N LYS A 231 -4.36 26.35 -16.93
CA LYS A 231 -3.50 26.80 -15.82
C LYS A 231 -4.01 28.16 -15.37
N GLN A 232 -4.27 28.30 -14.08
CA GLN A 232 -4.56 29.61 -13.49
C GLN A 232 -3.25 30.28 -13.06
N PRO A 233 -3.13 31.61 -13.17
CA PRO A 233 -2.01 32.32 -12.57
C PRO A 233 -2.02 32.07 -11.07
N GLU A 234 -0.83 31.82 -10.53
CA GLU A 234 -0.65 31.57 -9.11
C GLU A 234 -0.92 32.86 -8.32
N PRO A 235 -1.67 32.79 -7.19
CA PRO A 235 -1.77 33.89 -6.24
C PRO A 235 -0.39 34.34 -5.75
N GLU A 236 -0.20 35.66 -5.61
CA GLU A 236 1.05 36.28 -5.17
C GLU A 236 1.55 35.69 -3.83
N GLU A 237 0.63 35.40 -2.90
CA GLU A 237 0.98 34.83 -1.60
C GLU A 237 1.58 33.42 -1.71
N LEU A 238 1.22 32.63 -2.73
CA LEU A 238 1.82 31.32 -2.98
C LEU A 238 3.19 31.43 -3.68
N GLU A 239 3.36 32.42 -4.56
CA GLU A 239 4.66 32.71 -5.16
C GLU A 239 5.68 33.10 -4.08
N GLU A 240 5.26 33.90 -3.08
CA GLU A 240 6.09 34.24 -1.91
C GLU A 240 6.41 33.03 -1.03
N ALA A 241 5.50 32.07 -0.93
CA ALA A 241 5.73 30.82 -0.19
C ALA A 241 6.78 29.93 -0.84
N VAL A 242 7.08 30.12 -2.13
CA VAL A 242 7.94 29.22 -2.93
C VAL A 242 7.37 27.80 -2.98
N TRP A 243 6.07 27.68 -3.29
CA TRP A 243 5.42 26.37 -3.41
C TRP A 243 6.12 25.49 -4.47
N PRO A 244 6.32 24.18 -4.24
CA PRO A 244 7.13 23.37 -5.14
C PRO A 244 6.55 23.21 -6.55
N ASP A 245 7.46 23.13 -7.53
CA ASP A 245 7.14 22.81 -8.92
C ASP A 245 6.45 21.44 -9.07
N PRO A 246 5.67 21.23 -10.15
CA PRO A 246 4.92 19.99 -10.31
C PRO A 246 5.83 18.81 -10.65
N ALA A 247 5.63 17.69 -9.94
CA ALA A 247 6.24 16.41 -10.27
C ALA A 247 5.31 15.53 -11.10
N PHE A 248 5.90 14.70 -11.97
CA PHE A 248 5.18 13.68 -12.72
C PHE A 248 5.06 12.39 -11.88
N CYS A 249 3.96 11.65 -12.07
CA CYS A 249 3.77 10.35 -11.43
C CYS A 249 3.64 9.24 -12.47
N LEU A 250 4.36 8.15 -12.23
CA LEU A 250 4.21 6.89 -12.93
C LEU A 250 3.22 6.00 -12.14
N PRO A 251 1.98 5.81 -12.63
CA PRO A 251 0.98 5.00 -11.95
C PRO A 251 1.16 3.51 -12.26
N PHE A 252 0.87 2.66 -11.28
CA PHE A 252 0.79 1.21 -11.44
C PHE A 252 -0.23 0.61 -10.47
N ASP A 253 -0.82 -0.53 -10.82
CA ASP A 253 -1.74 -1.23 -9.93
C ASP A 253 -1.00 -1.82 -8.72
N VAL A 254 -1.60 -1.62 -7.55
CA VAL A 254 -1.20 -2.28 -6.31
C VAL A 254 -2.34 -3.13 -5.82
N LEU A 255 -2.01 -4.19 -5.09
CA LEU A 255 -2.99 -5.05 -4.41
C LEU A 255 -2.64 -5.00 -2.92
N GLU A 256 -3.63 -4.81 -2.07
CA GLU A 256 -3.39 -4.44 -0.68
C GLU A 256 -4.37 -5.17 0.26
N LEU A 257 -3.92 -5.31 1.50
CA LEU A 257 -4.73 -5.79 2.62
C LEU A 257 -4.94 -4.65 3.61
N PRO A 258 -6.04 -4.66 4.39
CA PRO A 258 -6.23 -3.73 5.48
C PRO A 258 -5.13 -3.88 6.52
N SER A 259 -4.81 -2.80 7.23
CA SER A 259 -3.95 -2.89 8.41
C SER A 259 -4.53 -3.87 9.46
N SER A 260 -3.69 -4.36 10.36
CA SER A 260 -4.13 -5.23 11.46
C SER A 260 -5.21 -4.58 12.33
N GLU A 261 -5.13 -3.28 12.56
CA GLU A 261 -6.11 -2.50 13.33
C GLU A 261 -7.45 -2.51 12.60
N THR A 262 -7.43 -2.29 11.28
CA THR A 262 -8.64 -2.28 10.44
C THR A 262 -9.28 -3.67 10.44
N ALA A 263 -8.48 -4.72 10.24
CA ALA A 263 -8.97 -6.10 10.26
C ALA A 263 -9.54 -6.49 11.64
N THR A 264 -8.89 -6.08 12.73
CA THR A 264 -9.34 -6.33 14.10
C THR A 264 -10.69 -5.66 14.37
N ARG A 265 -10.84 -4.39 13.97
CA ARG A 265 -12.11 -3.65 14.09
C ARG A 265 -13.22 -4.35 13.32
N ASP A 266 -12.97 -4.68 12.06
CA ASP A 266 -13.97 -5.26 11.15
C ASP A 266 -14.35 -6.69 11.57
N ASN A 267 -13.50 -7.35 12.37
CA ASN A 267 -13.69 -8.71 12.84
C ASN A 267 -13.55 -8.83 14.37
N ALA A 268 -14.28 -8.02 15.14
CA ALA A 268 -14.21 -8.01 16.60
C ALA A 268 -14.47 -9.37 17.30
N GLY A 269 -15.00 -10.36 16.59
CA GLY A 269 -15.23 -11.72 17.09
C GLY A 269 -14.05 -12.69 16.91
N TRP A 270 -12.94 -12.26 16.30
CA TRP A 270 -11.76 -13.10 16.09
C TRP A 270 -11.07 -13.49 17.40
N SER A 271 -10.61 -14.74 17.45
CA SER A 271 -9.81 -15.21 18.57
C SER A 271 -8.40 -14.60 18.52
N PRO A 272 -7.63 -14.62 19.63
CA PRO A 272 -6.22 -14.23 19.60
C PRO A 272 -5.39 -15.00 18.56
N SER A 273 -5.76 -16.24 18.25
CA SER A 273 -5.09 -17.03 17.20
C SER A 273 -5.42 -16.51 15.81
N ASP A 274 -6.66 -16.07 15.57
CA ASP A 274 -7.06 -15.51 14.26
C ASP A 274 -6.35 -14.17 14.01
N LEU A 275 -6.21 -13.34 15.05
CA LEU A 275 -5.46 -12.08 14.97
C LEU A 275 -3.97 -12.31 14.66
N ARG A 276 -3.36 -13.32 15.29
CA ARG A 276 -1.98 -13.73 14.97
C ARG A 276 -1.86 -14.25 13.55
N ASP A 277 -2.73 -15.19 13.14
CA ASP A 277 -2.79 -15.72 11.78
C ASP A 277 -2.87 -14.56 10.77
N TYR A 278 -3.78 -13.60 10.98
CA TYR A 278 -3.90 -12.43 10.12
C TYR A 278 -2.62 -11.60 10.07
N GLY A 279 -2.02 -11.27 11.23
CA GLY A 279 -0.78 -10.50 11.28
C GLY A 279 0.36 -11.14 10.49
N TYR A 280 0.51 -12.46 10.59
CA TYR A 280 1.48 -13.21 9.80
C TYR A 280 1.15 -13.19 8.31
N CYS A 281 -0.08 -13.54 7.93
CA CYS A 281 -0.53 -13.49 6.53
C CYS A 281 -0.37 -12.06 5.97
N TYR A 282 -0.63 -11.01 6.75
CA TYR A 282 -0.46 -9.61 6.36
C TYR A 282 1.00 -9.26 6.09
N GLN A 283 1.93 -9.62 6.98
CA GLN A 283 3.35 -9.38 6.80
C GLN A 283 3.89 -10.08 5.54
N ILE A 284 3.53 -11.35 5.34
CA ILE A 284 3.84 -12.12 4.13
C ILE A 284 3.34 -11.39 2.89
N CYS A 285 2.06 -11.05 2.88
CA CYS A 285 1.45 -10.40 1.75
C CYS A 285 2.14 -9.06 1.48
N ARG A 286 2.42 -8.24 2.50
CA ARG A 286 3.09 -6.95 2.35
C ARG A 286 4.44 -7.07 1.64
N GLU A 287 5.28 -8.05 1.99
CA GLU A 287 6.58 -8.26 1.33
C GLU A 287 6.47 -8.51 -0.19
N TYR A 288 5.41 -9.21 -0.60
CA TYR A 288 5.07 -9.51 -2.00
C TYR A 288 4.25 -8.43 -2.69
N LEU A 289 3.52 -7.61 -1.93
CA LEU A 289 2.62 -6.60 -2.47
C LEU A 289 3.33 -5.27 -2.72
N THR A 290 4.41 -4.98 -2.00
CA THR A 290 5.22 -3.77 -2.22
C THR A 290 6.16 -3.95 -3.42
N ALA A 291 5.62 -3.66 -4.62
CA ALA A 291 6.29 -3.83 -5.92
C ALA A 291 7.32 -2.75 -6.26
N ALA A 292 7.12 -1.56 -5.70
CA ALA A 292 8.00 -0.42 -5.85
C ALA A 292 8.04 0.34 -4.53
N ASP A 293 9.06 1.16 -4.35
CA ASP A 293 9.11 2.15 -3.27
C ASP A 293 8.21 3.33 -3.66
N TYR A 294 6.89 3.10 -3.63
CA TYR A 294 5.89 4.14 -3.80
C TYR A 294 5.41 4.60 -2.43
N ARG A 295 5.25 5.92 -2.30
CA ARG A 295 4.81 6.55 -1.04
C ARG A 295 3.42 7.15 -1.15
N ASN A 296 3.04 7.53 -2.37
CA ASN A 296 1.76 8.14 -2.70
C ASN A 296 0.88 7.12 -3.44
N LYS A 297 -0.44 7.18 -3.20
CA LYS A 297 -1.39 6.30 -3.90
C LYS A 297 -2.82 6.83 -3.93
N LEU A 298 -3.57 6.39 -4.94
CA LEU A 298 -5.02 6.53 -5.00
C LEU A 298 -5.70 5.22 -4.62
N LEU A 299 -6.80 5.29 -3.88
CA LEU A 299 -7.58 4.13 -3.45
C LEU A 299 -6.74 3.11 -2.65
N GLY A 300 -7.23 1.87 -2.50
CA GLY A 300 -6.59 0.85 -1.67
C GLY A 300 -6.90 0.99 -0.17
N TYR A 301 -5.91 0.67 0.67
CA TYR A 301 -5.92 0.83 2.12
C TYR A 301 -4.85 1.85 2.55
N PRO A 302 -5.06 2.65 3.60
CA PRO A 302 -4.00 3.56 4.07
C PRO A 302 -2.80 2.79 4.61
N ASP A 303 -1.59 3.26 4.29
CA ASP A 303 -0.33 2.72 4.85
C ASP A 303 -0.07 3.29 6.24
N GLN A 304 -0.86 2.85 7.22
CA GLN A 304 -0.72 3.30 8.60
C GLN A 304 0.69 2.98 9.14
N LEU A 305 1.36 3.98 9.71
CA LEU A 305 2.78 3.88 10.07
C LEU A 305 2.99 2.88 11.23
N PRO A 306 3.86 1.85 11.08
CA PRO A 306 4.02 0.79 12.07
C PRO A 306 4.49 1.28 13.45
N GLU A 307 5.37 2.29 13.48
CA GLU A 307 5.91 2.88 14.72
C GLU A 307 4.84 3.53 15.60
N LEU A 308 3.68 3.82 15.01
CA LEU A 308 2.53 4.44 15.66
C LEU A 308 1.34 3.48 15.81
N ALA A 309 1.41 2.26 15.25
CA ALA A 309 0.29 1.35 15.10
C ALA A 309 -0.07 0.55 16.37
N GLY A 310 0.80 0.52 17.38
CA GLY A 310 0.65 -0.34 18.56
C GLY A 310 -0.59 -0.11 19.45
N ASP A 311 -1.28 1.04 19.34
CA ASP A 311 -2.49 1.36 20.13
C ASP A 311 -3.47 2.32 19.39
N LYS A 312 -3.19 2.66 18.12
CA LYS A 312 -4.00 3.64 17.39
C LYS A 312 -5.20 2.99 16.71
N PRO A 313 -6.39 3.63 16.74
CA PRO A 313 -7.53 3.15 15.98
C PRO A 313 -7.23 3.19 14.47
N PRO A 314 -7.94 2.40 13.64
CA PRO A 314 -7.83 2.48 12.19
C PRO A 314 -8.03 3.91 11.68
N LEU A 315 -7.17 4.35 10.76
CA LEU A 315 -7.27 5.69 10.16
C LEU A 315 -8.59 5.92 9.44
N ALA A 316 -9.04 4.96 8.63
CA ALA A 316 -10.33 5.03 7.95
C ALA A 316 -11.46 4.73 8.94
N LYS A 317 -12.52 5.54 8.98
CA LYS A 317 -13.72 5.27 9.79
C LYS A 317 -14.62 4.24 9.08
N PRO A 318 -15.57 3.59 9.79
CA PRO A 318 -16.53 2.70 9.15
C PRO A 318 -17.27 3.38 7.98
N GLY A 319 -17.26 2.73 6.81
CA GLY A 319 -17.88 3.24 5.59
C GLY A 319 -17.03 4.25 4.80
N GLU A 320 -15.84 4.60 5.28
CA GLU A 320 -14.88 5.39 4.52
C GLU A 320 -13.93 4.50 3.71
N VAL A 321 -13.44 5.06 2.61
CA VAL A 321 -12.38 4.50 1.78
C VAL A 321 -11.28 5.55 1.61
N LEU A 322 -10.04 5.08 1.46
CA LEU A 322 -8.94 5.97 1.08
C LEU A 322 -9.23 6.50 -0.33
N LEU A 323 -9.15 7.81 -0.50
CA LEU A 323 -9.23 8.48 -1.79
C LEU A 323 -7.82 8.74 -2.32
N PHE A 324 -6.96 9.33 -1.48
CA PHE A 324 -5.58 9.67 -1.82
C PHE A 324 -4.69 9.67 -0.57
N GLN A 325 -3.49 9.14 -0.70
CA GLN A 325 -2.42 9.21 0.30
C GLN A 325 -1.24 9.98 -0.29
N PHE A 326 -0.70 10.92 0.49
CA PHE A 326 0.47 11.71 0.14
C PHE A 326 1.50 11.70 1.27
N ASP A 327 2.73 11.30 0.98
CA ASP A 327 3.86 11.34 1.91
C ASP A 327 4.61 12.67 1.73
N CYS A 328 4.66 13.51 2.77
CA CYS A 328 5.36 14.78 2.74
C CYS A 328 6.88 14.66 2.62
N THR A 329 7.41 13.46 2.85
CA THR A 329 8.84 13.14 2.71
C THR A 329 9.19 12.60 1.32
N ASP A 330 8.29 12.71 0.34
CA ASP A 330 8.58 12.38 -1.05
C ASP A 330 9.81 13.15 -1.53
N PRO A 331 10.89 12.46 -1.93
CA PRO A 331 12.18 13.11 -2.19
C PRO A 331 12.17 13.97 -3.46
N VAL A 332 11.17 13.82 -4.33
CA VAL A 332 11.01 14.62 -5.56
C VAL A 332 10.23 15.90 -5.28
N LEU A 333 9.32 15.88 -4.30
CA LEU A 333 8.51 17.02 -3.92
C LEU A 333 8.92 17.50 -2.53
N ASP A 334 9.68 18.60 -2.49
CA ASP A 334 10.13 19.23 -1.24
C ASP A 334 8.97 19.94 -0.50
N MET A 335 7.98 19.14 -0.06
CA MET A 335 6.76 19.59 0.62
C MET A 335 6.91 19.63 2.14
N MET A 336 7.96 19.01 2.67
CA MET A 336 8.27 18.95 4.10
C MET A 336 8.36 20.33 4.79
N PRO A 337 8.97 21.38 4.18
CA PRO A 337 8.98 22.72 4.78
C PRO A 337 7.59 23.32 5.03
N PHE A 338 6.59 22.87 4.28
CA PHE A 338 5.22 23.38 4.32
C PHE A 338 4.29 22.54 5.18
N LEU A 339 4.46 21.21 5.11
CA LEU A 339 3.50 20.24 5.64
C LEU A 339 4.06 19.38 6.78
N GLY A 340 5.36 19.45 7.08
CA GLY A 340 6.03 18.65 8.10
C GLY A 340 6.42 17.24 7.64
N GLU A 341 6.92 16.43 8.57
CA GLU A 341 7.40 15.06 8.35
C GLU A 341 6.25 14.06 8.57
N GLY A 342 5.26 14.02 7.68
CA GLY A 342 4.10 13.16 7.86
C GLY A 342 3.46 12.65 6.57
N VAL A 343 2.42 11.84 6.74
CA VAL A 343 1.61 11.30 5.65
C VAL A 343 0.19 11.82 5.78
N LEU A 344 -0.33 12.39 4.70
CA LEU A 344 -1.69 12.92 4.57
C LEU A 344 -2.57 11.85 3.95
N TYR A 345 -3.72 11.60 4.56
CA TYR A 345 -4.71 10.64 4.10
C TYR A 345 -6.05 11.33 3.87
N PHE A 346 -6.50 11.37 2.61
CA PHE A 346 -7.81 11.86 2.24
C PHE A 346 -8.78 10.69 2.20
N PHE A 347 -9.78 10.70 3.08
CA PHE A 347 -10.83 9.69 3.17
C PHE A 347 -12.16 10.25 2.67
N ILE A 348 -12.95 9.39 2.03
CA ILE A 348 -14.29 9.72 1.56
C ILE A 348 -15.24 8.58 1.91
N LYS A 349 -16.51 8.89 2.20
CA LYS A 349 -17.53 7.84 2.36
C LYS A 349 -17.72 7.08 1.05
N ASP A 350 -17.85 5.76 1.11
CA ASP A 350 -18.07 4.90 -0.06
C ASP A 350 -19.30 5.33 -0.88
N THR A 351 -20.37 5.75 -0.22
CA THR A 351 -21.57 6.29 -0.87
C THR A 351 -21.27 7.58 -1.63
N HIS A 352 -20.50 8.49 -1.04
CA HIS A 352 -20.13 9.76 -1.68
C HIS A 352 -19.19 9.57 -2.86
N LEU A 353 -18.28 8.59 -2.77
CA LEU A 353 -17.43 8.23 -3.90
C LEU A 353 -18.25 7.72 -5.08
N LYS A 354 -19.25 6.85 -4.82
CA LYS A 354 -20.17 6.32 -5.85
C LYS A 354 -21.03 7.41 -6.48
N ASP A 355 -21.48 8.36 -5.68
CA ASP A 355 -22.30 9.49 -6.12
C ASP A 355 -21.45 10.67 -6.68
N LEU A 356 -20.13 10.53 -6.74
CA LEU A 356 -19.17 11.56 -7.18
C LEU A 356 -19.28 12.88 -6.41
N HIS A 357 -19.56 12.79 -5.12
CA HIS A 357 -19.73 13.93 -4.20
C HIS A 357 -18.48 14.12 -3.32
N PHE A 358 -17.62 15.08 -3.69
CA PHE A 358 -16.30 15.27 -3.07
C PHE A 358 -16.22 16.41 -2.05
N ASP A 359 -17.35 17.06 -1.73
CA ASP A 359 -17.38 18.16 -0.75
C ASP A 359 -17.25 17.68 0.71
N GLU A 360 -17.48 16.38 0.96
CA GLU A 360 -17.31 15.73 2.27
C GLU A 360 -16.13 14.75 2.26
N VAL A 361 -14.93 15.25 1.97
CA VAL A 361 -13.67 14.53 2.21
C VAL A 361 -13.12 14.88 3.58
N ARG A 362 -12.54 13.89 4.27
CA ARG A 362 -11.84 14.07 5.54
C ARG A 362 -10.35 13.92 5.33
N LEU A 363 -9.56 14.85 5.85
CA LEU A 363 -8.11 14.72 5.95
C LEU A 363 -7.73 14.15 7.32
N GLU A 364 -6.87 13.15 7.33
CA GLU A 364 -6.15 12.64 8.51
C GLU A 364 -4.65 12.75 8.27
N ILE A 365 -3.85 12.88 9.33
CA ILE A 365 -2.39 13.02 9.22
C ILE A 365 -1.73 12.11 10.26
N GLU A 366 -0.70 11.38 9.85
CA GLU A 366 0.21 10.67 10.76
C GLU A 366 1.64 11.15 10.59
N GLY A 367 2.44 11.11 11.66
CA GLY A 367 3.87 11.44 11.65
C GLY A 367 4.21 12.92 11.81
N ALA A 368 3.26 13.82 11.52
CA ALA A 368 3.45 15.27 11.56
C ALA A 368 3.61 15.87 12.97
#